data_AF-A0AAC9Z8U5-F1
#
_entry.id   AF-A0AAC9Z8U5-F1
#
_cell.length_a   1.000
_cell.length_b   1.000
_cell.length_c   1.000
_cell.angle_alpha   90.00
_cell.angle_beta   90.00
_cell.angle_gamma   90.00
#
_symmetry.space_group_name_H-M   'P 1'
#
loop_
_entity.id
_entity.type
_entity.pdbx_description
1 polymer ?
#
loop_
_entity_poly.entity_id
_entity_poly.type
_entity_poly.pdbx_seq_one_letter_code
_entity_poly.pdbx_strand_id
1 'polypeptide(L)'
;MGLIADVLRGLFGRERNVVAETLEVFRENAEAGAVRDHASRADALAQFTAEFARSQAGQGPVSRFDRWMDGVNRMPRPLLALSTLALLGSAMVDPLWFAARMQGLALVPEPLWWLLGVIVSFYFGARQQLKSQGFQREIAASLAQAPAVAANVSRINELRASEPAAPDIDPEYELVEDSTVTSNYLKENPALDEWVELSKVAK
;
A
#
# COMPACT_ATOMS: atom_id res chain seq x y z
N MET A 1 -6.18 -32.67 -68.67
CA MET A 1 -5.50 -33.36 -67.55
C MET A 1 -4.04 -32.94 -67.57
N GLY A 2 -3.73 -31.87 -66.84
CA GLY A 2 -2.53 -31.06 -67.03
C GLY A 2 -1.33 -31.53 -66.23
N LEU A 3 -0.55 -32.45 -66.79
CA LEU A 3 0.72 -32.90 -66.21
C LEU A 3 1.75 -31.76 -66.05
N ILE A 4 1.71 -30.75 -66.92
CA ILE A 4 2.56 -29.56 -66.81
C ILE A 4 2.14 -28.65 -65.64
N ALA A 5 0.85 -28.60 -65.31
CA ALA A 5 0.36 -27.85 -64.16
C ALA A 5 0.76 -28.53 -62.83
N ASP A 6 0.83 -29.85 -62.79
CA ASP A 6 1.23 -30.62 -61.60
C ASP A 6 2.74 -30.61 -61.39
N VAL A 7 3.55 -30.62 -62.46
CA VAL A 7 5.01 -30.49 -62.37
C VAL A 7 5.42 -29.08 -61.94
N LEU A 8 4.79 -28.04 -62.49
CA LEU A 8 5.02 -26.66 -62.05
C LEU A 8 4.54 -26.44 -60.60
N ARG A 9 3.46 -27.12 -60.18
CA ARG A 9 2.99 -27.07 -58.78
C ARG A 9 3.90 -27.86 -57.83
N GLY A 10 4.55 -28.93 -58.28
CA GLY A 10 5.56 -29.65 -57.50
C GLY A 10 6.86 -28.87 -57.32
N LEU A 11 7.29 -28.14 -58.35
CA LEU A 11 8.51 -27.31 -58.32
C LEU A 11 8.33 -25.98 -57.57
N PHE A 12 7.17 -25.33 -57.69
CA PHE A 12 6.93 -24.00 -57.10
C PHE A 12 6.00 -24.03 -55.87
N GLY A 13 5.34 -25.15 -55.56
CA GLY A 13 4.29 -25.23 -54.53
C GLY A 13 4.77 -25.52 -53.11
N ARG A 14 6.06 -25.82 -52.91
CA ARG A 14 6.59 -26.25 -51.60
C ARG A 14 7.56 -25.25 -50.94
N GLU A 15 7.83 -24.11 -51.58
CA GLU A 15 8.87 -23.16 -51.16
C GLU A 15 8.36 -21.76 -50.79
N ARG A 16 7.04 -21.52 -50.76
CA ARG A 16 6.51 -20.20 -50.33
C ARG A 16 6.88 -19.83 -48.88
N ASN A 17 7.24 -20.81 -48.05
CA ASN A 17 7.70 -20.55 -46.68
C ASN A 17 9.21 -20.30 -46.59
N VAL A 18 10.02 -20.95 -47.44
CA VAL A 18 11.50 -20.87 -47.38
C VAL A 18 12.00 -19.52 -47.88
N VAL A 19 11.31 -18.91 -48.84
CA VAL A 19 11.64 -17.54 -49.31
C VAL A 19 11.28 -16.49 -48.26
N ALA A 20 10.21 -16.69 -47.48
CA ALA A 20 9.87 -15.81 -46.37
C ALA A 20 10.91 -15.93 -45.23
N GLU A 21 11.29 -17.17 -44.89
CA GLU A 21 12.29 -17.50 -43.87
C GLU A 21 13.70 -17.01 -44.27
N THR A 22 14.04 -17.00 -45.57
CA THR A 22 15.33 -16.45 -46.06
C THR A 22 15.30 -14.92 -46.21
N LEU A 23 14.14 -14.30 -46.47
CA LEU A 23 14.00 -12.84 -46.49
C LEU A 23 13.91 -12.24 -45.08
N GLU A 24 13.41 -12.96 -44.09
CA GLU A 24 13.48 -12.56 -42.67
C GLU A 24 14.93 -12.41 -42.17
N VAL A 25 15.88 -13.14 -42.76
CA VAL A 25 17.33 -13.01 -42.47
C VAL A 25 17.92 -11.69 -43.00
N PHE A 26 17.33 -11.09 -44.04
CA PHE A 26 17.80 -9.83 -44.64
C PHE A 26 16.91 -8.62 -44.31
N ARG A 27 15.70 -8.83 -43.80
CA ARG A 27 14.77 -7.78 -43.40
C ARG A 27 13.99 -8.24 -42.18
N GLU A 28 14.28 -7.60 -41.04
CA GLU A 28 13.60 -7.86 -39.78
C GLU A 28 12.08 -7.84 -39.96
N ASN A 29 11.41 -8.90 -39.49
CA ASN A 29 9.97 -9.00 -39.51
C ASN A 29 9.39 -7.87 -38.64
N ALA A 30 8.70 -6.91 -39.27
CA ALA A 30 8.25 -5.68 -38.64
C ALA A 30 7.35 -5.93 -37.42
N GLU A 31 6.59 -7.03 -37.42
CA GLU A 31 5.77 -7.45 -36.27
C GLU A 31 6.61 -8.03 -35.13
N ALA A 32 7.59 -8.89 -35.43
CA ALA A 32 8.50 -9.44 -34.42
C ALA A 32 9.43 -8.37 -33.83
N GLY A 33 9.77 -7.34 -34.60
CA GLY A 33 10.41 -6.11 -34.13
C GLY A 33 9.49 -5.32 -33.21
N ALA A 34 8.26 -5.02 -33.65
CA ALA A 34 7.28 -4.26 -32.86
C ALA A 34 6.91 -4.93 -31.52
N VAL A 35 6.82 -6.26 -31.47
CA VAL A 35 6.56 -7.01 -30.23
C VAL A 35 7.73 -6.88 -29.25
N ARG A 36 8.97 -7.00 -29.72
CA ARG A 36 10.17 -6.80 -28.87
C ARG A 36 10.29 -5.36 -28.39
N ASP A 37 9.96 -4.41 -29.24
CA ASP A 37 9.94 -2.98 -28.92
C ASP A 37 8.85 -2.62 -27.91
N HIS A 38 7.69 -3.27 -28.00
CA HIS A 38 6.62 -3.12 -27.02
C HIS A 38 7.01 -3.75 -25.68
N ALA A 39 7.63 -4.94 -25.71
CA ALA A 39 8.12 -5.62 -24.51
C ALA A 39 9.20 -4.80 -23.80
N SER A 40 10.20 -4.28 -24.53
CA SER A 40 11.25 -3.44 -23.96
C SER A 40 10.70 -2.14 -23.38
N ARG A 41 9.72 -1.51 -24.05
CA ARG A 41 9.01 -0.33 -23.52
C ARG A 41 8.17 -0.66 -22.28
N ALA A 42 7.48 -1.79 -22.27
CA ALA A 42 6.69 -2.23 -21.12
C ALA A 42 7.57 -2.53 -19.91
N ASP A 43 8.70 -3.20 -20.11
CA ASP A 43 9.68 -3.50 -19.05
C ASP A 43 10.33 -2.22 -18.52
N ALA A 44 10.69 -1.28 -19.40
CA ALA A 44 11.21 0.02 -18.99
C ALA A 44 10.18 0.81 -18.15
N LEU A 45 8.91 0.83 -18.57
CA LEU A 45 7.83 1.46 -17.80
C LEU A 45 7.56 0.74 -16.46
N ALA A 46 7.63 -0.58 -16.42
CA ALA A 46 7.52 -1.37 -15.19
C ALA A 46 8.67 -1.07 -14.23
N GLN A 47 9.91 -0.95 -14.73
CA GLN A 47 11.05 -0.58 -13.90
C GLN A 47 10.95 0.86 -13.40
N PHE A 48 10.60 1.81 -14.27
CA PHE A 48 10.38 3.21 -13.87
C PHE A 48 9.30 3.31 -12.81
N THR A 49 8.15 2.65 -12.98
CA THR A 49 7.08 2.66 -11.98
C THR A 49 7.52 1.99 -10.67
N ALA A 50 8.31 0.91 -10.70
CA ALA A 50 8.84 0.26 -9.50
C ALA A 50 9.87 1.12 -8.75
N GLU A 51 10.63 1.98 -9.45
CA GLU A 51 11.54 2.95 -8.84
C GLU A 51 10.79 4.16 -8.26
N PHE A 52 9.77 4.67 -8.96
CA PHE A 52 8.93 5.77 -8.46
C PHE A 52 7.97 5.35 -7.32
N ALA A 53 7.50 4.10 -7.32
CA ALA A 53 6.69 3.59 -6.20
C ALA A 53 7.47 3.54 -4.89
N ARG A 54 8.78 3.20 -4.96
CA ARG A 54 9.67 3.19 -3.79
C ARG A 54 9.95 4.60 -3.24
N SER A 55 10.05 5.60 -4.10
CA SER A 55 10.21 7.00 -3.67
C SER A 55 8.91 7.59 -3.10
N GLN A 56 7.74 7.21 -3.64
CA GLN A 56 6.43 7.66 -3.16
C GLN A 56 6.01 7.01 -1.83
N ALA A 57 6.46 5.78 -1.55
CA ALA A 57 6.22 5.08 -0.29
C ALA A 57 7.12 5.54 0.88
N GLY A 58 8.05 6.48 0.66
CA GLY A 58 8.99 6.94 1.70
C GLY A 58 10.04 5.90 2.11
N GLN A 59 10.23 4.84 1.31
CA GLN A 59 11.12 3.70 1.60
C GLN A 59 12.45 3.72 0.81
N GLY A 60 12.75 4.82 0.11
CA GLY A 60 14.11 5.10 -0.40
C GLY A 60 14.96 5.85 0.64
N PRO A 61 16.28 6.06 0.42
CA PRO A 61 17.11 6.89 1.29
C PRO A 61 16.61 8.35 1.23
N VAL A 62 15.63 8.68 2.08
CA VAL A 62 15.09 10.03 2.19
C VAL A 62 16.22 10.94 2.62
N SER A 63 16.54 11.95 1.80
CA SER A 63 17.54 12.94 2.13
C SER A 63 17.20 13.53 3.51
N ARG A 64 18.21 13.77 4.35
CA ARG A 64 17.98 14.41 5.65
C ARG A 64 17.26 15.76 5.49
N PHE A 65 17.49 16.42 4.37
CA PHE A 65 16.82 17.65 3.97
C PHE A 65 15.32 17.42 3.67
N ASP A 66 14.97 16.36 2.94
CA ASP A 66 13.57 16.04 2.61
C ASP A 66 12.78 15.75 3.88
N ARG A 67 13.35 15.00 4.84
CA ARG A 67 12.71 14.77 6.15
C ARG A 67 12.52 16.05 6.95
N TRP A 68 13.47 16.97 6.88
CA TRP A 68 13.35 18.27 7.55
C TRP A 68 12.23 19.11 6.91
N MET A 69 12.22 19.22 5.59
CA MET A 69 11.17 19.92 4.85
C MET A 69 9.78 19.29 5.06
N ASP A 70 9.70 17.96 5.10
CA ASP A 70 8.49 17.23 5.45
C ASP A 70 8.02 17.57 6.86
N GLY A 71 8.96 17.66 7.81
CA GLY A 71 8.70 18.17 9.15
C GLY A 71 8.10 19.56 9.11
N VAL A 72 8.80 20.52 8.49
CA VAL A 72 8.36 21.92 8.36
C VAL A 72 6.97 22.03 7.74
N ASN A 73 6.69 21.29 6.68
CA ASN A 73 5.39 21.32 6.02
C ASN A 73 4.27 20.58 6.81
N ARG A 74 4.63 19.77 7.81
CA ARG A 74 3.68 19.11 8.73
C ARG A 74 3.52 19.83 10.07
N MET A 75 4.44 20.73 10.42
CA MET A 75 4.41 21.54 11.64
C MET A 75 3.22 22.50 11.80
N PRO A 76 2.54 23.00 10.74
CA PRO A 76 1.44 23.96 10.94
C PRO A 76 0.33 23.41 11.84
N ARG A 77 0.00 22.12 11.72
CA ARG A 77 -1.03 21.48 12.55
C ARG A 77 -0.64 21.42 14.04
N PRO A 78 0.53 20.87 14.42
CA PRO A 78 1.03 20.95 15.79
C PRO A 78 1.14 22.38 16.32
N LEU A 79 1.67 23.31 15.52
CA LEU A 79 1.86 24.70 15.93
C LEU A 79 0.54 25.38 16.29
N LEU A 80 -0.53 25.15 15.52
CA LEU A 80 -1.85 25.68 15.84
C LEU A 80 -2.34 25.18 17.20
N ALA A 81 -2.25 23.87 17.48
CA ALA A 81 -2.65 23.30 18.76
C ALA A 81 -1.80 23.79 19.93
N LEU A 82 -0.47 23.86 19.76
CA LEU A 82 0.42 24.38 20.80
C LEU A 82 0.23 25.87 21.02
N SER A 83 -0.07 26.64 19.96
CA SER A 83 -0.31 28.08 20.06
C SER A 83 -1.56 28.41 20.87
N THR A 84 -2.64 27.64 20.73
CA THR A 84 -3.86 27.85 21.52
C THR A 84 -3.65 27.48 22.98
N LEU A 85 -2.93 26.40 23.26
CA LEU A 85 -2.55 26.02 24.63
C LEU A 85 -1.62 27.05 25.26
N ALA A 86 -0.62 27.55 24.53
CA ALA A 86 0.28 28.59 24.99
C ALA A 86 -0.46 29.90 25.27
N LEU A 87 -1.42 30.27 24.41
CA LEU A 87 -2.25 31.45 24.61
C LEU A 87 -3.10 31.33 25.89
N LEU A 88 -3.72 30.17 26.12
CA LEU A 88 -4.47 29.91 27.34
C LEU A 88 -3.57 29.93 28.59
N GLY A 89 -2.38 29.34 28.49
CA GLY A 89 -1.38 29.40 29.56
C GLY A 89 -0.91 30.83 29.85
N SER A 90 -0.71 31.65 28.82
CA SER A 90 -0.31 33.06 28.98
C SER A 90 -1.33 33.87 29.76
N ALA A 91 -2.63 33.57 29.59
CA ALA A 91 -3.69 34.22 30.34
C ALA A 91 -3.64 33.88 31.85
N MET A 92 -3.13 32.71 32.22
CA MET A 92 -2.95 32.30 33.62
C MET A 92 -1.66 32.85 34.23
N VAL A 93 -0.57 32.93 33.45
CA VAL A 93 0.74 33.38 33.94
C VAL A 93 0.79 34.90 34.11
N ASP A 94 0.30 35.66 33.13
CA ASP A 94 0.24 37.13 33.18
C ASP A 94 -1.06 37.64 32.53
N PRO A 95 -2.14 37.79 33.31
CA PRO A 95 -3.43 38.19 32.77
C PRO A 95 -3.45 39.64 32.26
N LEU A 96 -2.59 40.52 32.80
CA LEU A 96 -2.57 41.92 32.40
C LEU A 96 -1.89 42.07 31.03
N TRP A 97 -0.78 41.37 30.81
CA TRP A 97 -0.12 41.29 29.51
C TRP A 97 -1.03 40.71 28.45
N PHE A 98 -1.76 39.64 28.78
CA PHE A 98 -2.72 39.01 27.88
C PHE A 98 -3.87 39.98 27.50
N ALA A 99 -4.50 40.63 28.49
CA ALA A 99 -5.58 41.58 28.26
C ALA A 99 -5.17 42.73 27.34
N ALA A 100 -3.95 43.26 27.52
CA ALA A 100 -3.42 44.32 26.67
C ALA A 100 -3.29 43.89 25.19
N ARG A 101 -2.94 42.63 24.90
CA ARG A 101 -2.90 42.10 23.53
C ARG A 101 -4.29 41.83 22.97
N MET A 102 -5.23 41.36 23.80
CA MET A 102 -6.62 41.14 23.37
C MET A 102 -7.31 42.46 22.98
N GLN A 103 -6.95 43.57 23.62
CA GLN A 103 -7.40 44.90 23.20
C GLN A 103 -6.95 45.25 21.77
N GLY A 104 -5.71 44.88 21.41
CA GLY A 104 -5.21 45.04 20.05
C GLY A 104 -5.98 44.17 19.04
N LEU A 105 -6.31 42.93 19.39
CA LEU A 105 -7.13 42.05 18.55
C LEU A 105 -8.56 42.56 18.38
N ALA A 106 -9.14 43.17 19.42
CA ALA A 106 -10.48 43.76 19.36
C ALA A 106 -10.56 44.97 18.42
N LEU A 107 -9.44 45.67 18.19
CA LEU A 107 -9.34 46.79 17.25
C LEU A 107 -9.15 46.35 15.80
N VAL A 108 -8.93 45.06 15.53
CA VAL A 108 -8.77 44.54 14.17
C VAL A 108 -10.10 44.70 13.41
N PRO A 109 -10.12 45.40 12.26
CA PRO A 109 -11.32 45.57 11.47
C PRO A 109 -11.95 44.24 11.03
N GLU A 110 -13.29 44.18 11.03
CA GLU A 110 -14.05 43.02 10.57
C GLU A 110 -13.63 42.50 9.18
N PRO A 111 -13.34 43.34 8.16
CA PRO A 111 -12.89 42.86 6.86
C PRO A 111 -11.59 42.04 6.89
N LEU A 112 -10.69 42.31 7.83
CA LEU A 112 -9.44 41.54 7.95
C LEU A 112 -9.69 40.13 8.50
N TRP A 113 -10.70 39.96 9.36
CA TRP A 113 -11.14 38.64 9.82
C TRP A 113 -11.70 37.81 8.67
N TRP A 114 -12.50 38.43 7.80
CA TRP A 114 -12.99 37.80 6.57
C TRP A 114 -11.83 37.40 5.65
N LEU A 115 -10.86 38.29 5.42
CA LEU A 115 -9.70 38.01 4.59
C LEU A 115 -8.86 36.84 5.15
N LEU A 116 -8.60 36.83 6.45
CA LEU A 116 -7.92 35.73 7.13
C LEU A 116 -8.66 34.40 6.90
N GLY A 117 -9.98 34.40 7.10
CA GLY A 117 -10.83 33.22 6.87
C GLY A 117 -10.73 32.70 5.43
N VAL A 118 -10.75 33.59 4.43
CA VAL A 118 -10.59 33.23 3.02
C VAL A 118 -9.22 32.63 2.73
N ILE A 119 -8.12 33.26 3.19
CA ILE A 119 -6.75 32.78 2.93
C ILE A 119 -6.53 31.40 3.55
N VAL A 120 -6.94 31.21 4.81
CA VAL A 120 -6.81 29.93 5.53
C VAL A 120 -7.67 28.85 4.84
N SER A 121 -8.92 29.18 4.49
CA SER A 121 -9.81 28.26 3.78
C SER A 121 -9.26 27.86 2.42
N PHE A 122 -8.62 28.77 1.68
CA PHE A 122 -7.99 28.45 0.41
C PHE A 122 -6.78 27.53 0.60
N TYR A 123 -5.88 27.86 1.53
CA TYR A 123 -4.66 27.08 1.81
C TYR A 123 -4.98 25.63 2.24
N PHE A 124 -5.93 25.46 3.16
CA PHE A 124 -6.30 24.14 3.66
C PHE A 124 -7.33 23.43 2.77
N GLY A 125 -8.23 24.17 2.12
CA GLY A 125 -9.27 23.63 1.23
C GLY A 125 -8.68 22.98 -0.01
N ALA A 126 -7.70 23.61 -0.66
CA ALA A 126 -7.03 23.05 -1.84
C ALA A 126 -6.25 21.76 -1.50
N ARG A 127 -5.65 21.67 -0.30
CA ARG A 127 -4.88 20.50 0.11
C ARG A 127 -5.75 19.29 0.49
N GLN A 128 -6.95 19.52 1.02
CA GLN A 128 -7.90 18.43 1.34
C GLN A 128 -8.46 17.76 0.07
N GLN A 129 -8.63 18.51 -1.03
CA GLN A 129 -9.11 17.97 -2.30
C GLN A 129 -8.14 16.97 -2.93
N LEU A 130 -6.82 17.13 -2.73
CA LEU A 130 -5.83 16.17 -3.21
C LEU A 130 -5.85 14.85 -2.42
N LYS A 131 -6.20 14.90 -1.13
CA LYS A 131 -6.25 13.70 -0.27
C LYS A 131 -7.54 12.90 -0.46
N SER A 132 -8.66 13.55 -0.77
CA SER A 132 -9.91 12.85 -1.12
C SER A 132 -9.79 12.00 -2.38
N GLN A 133 -8.95 12.40 -3.34
CA GLN A 133 -8.68 11.60 -4.55
C GLN A 133 -7.89 10.32 -4.24
N GLY A 134 -6.99 10.35 -3.26
CA GLY A 134 -6.28 9.16 -2.78
C GLY A 134 -7.23 8.15 -2.12
N PHE A 135 -8.15 8.64 -1.28
CA PHE A 135 -9.18 7.82 -0.64
C PHE A 135 -10.13 7.16 -1.66
N GLN A 136 -10.52 7.89 -2.71
CA GLN A 136 -11.32 7.33 -3.79
C GLN A 136 -10.57 6.22 -4.56
N ARG A 137 -9.25 6.39 -4.80
CA ARG A 137 -8.41 5.34 -5.41
C ARG A 137 -8.25 4.12 -4.51
N GLU A 138 -8.08 4.32 -3.20
CA GLU A 138 -7.99 3.24 -2.22
C GLU A 138 -9.31 2.47 -2.10
N ILE A 139 -10.46 3.16 -2.13
CA ILE A 139 -11.78 2.52 -2.20
C ILE A 139 -11.91 1.73 -3.51
N ALA A 140 -11.52 2.30 -4.65
CA ALA A 140 -11.59 1.60 -5.93
C ALA A 140 -10.69 0.35 -5.96
N ALA A 141 -9.48 0.43 -5.39
CA ALA A 141 -8.56 -0.70 -5.28
C ALA A 141 -9.08 -1.78 -4.32
N SER A 142 -9.69 -1.39 -3.20
CA SER A 142 -10.34 -2.31 -2.25
C SER A 142 -11.55 -3.02 -2.88
N LEU A 143 -12.39 -2.28 -3.61
CA LEU A 143 -13.52 -2.84 -4.36
C LEU A 143 -13.06 -3.81 -5.46
N ALA A 144 -11.93 -3.54 -6.12
CA ALA A 144 -11.35 -4.44 -7.11
C ALA A 144 -10.80 -5.74 -6.51
N GLN A 145 -10.38 -5.74 -5.23
CA GLN A 145 -9.86 -6.91 -4.52
C GLN A 145 -10.95 -7.71 -3.77
N ALA A 146 -12.12 -7.13 -3.55
CA ALA A 146 -13.26 -7.78 -2.90
C ALA A 146 -13.62 -9.18 -3.45
N PRO A 147 -13.69 -9.44 -4.77
CA PRO A 147 -14.00 -10.78 -5.28
C PRO A 147 -12.88 -11.80 -5.00
N ALA A 148 -11.61 -11.37 -5.01
CA ALA A 148 -10.48 -12.25 -4.70
C ALA A 148 -10.45 -12.64 -3.21
N VAL A 149 -10.79 -11.70 -2.32
CA VAL A 149 -10.93 -11.98 -0.88
C VAL A 149 -12.09 -12.94 -0.63
N ALA A 150 -13.25 -12.74 -1.28
CA ALA A 150 -14.39 -13.65 -1.16
C ALA A 150 -14.06 -15.09 -1.61
N ALA A 151 -13.35 -15.24 -2.73
CA ALA A 151 -12.91 -16.54 -3.23
C ALA A 151 -11.87 -17.23 -2.32
N ASN A 152 -11.01 -16.45 -1.67
CA ASN A 152 -10.06 -16.99 -0.69
C ASN A 152 -10.77 -17.43 0.60
N VAL A 153 -11.76 -16.68 1.07
CA VAL A 153 -12.57 -17.06 2.24
C VAL A 153 -13.38 -18.33 1.98
N SER A 154 -13.97 -18.49 0.79
CA SER A 154 -14.68 -19.73 0.44
C SER A 154 -13.74 -20.92 0.42
N ARG A 155 -12.55 -20.77 -0.18
CA ARG A 155 -11.51 -21.82 -0.20
C ARG A 155 -11.04 -22.21 1.21
N ILE A 156 -10.88 -21.24 2.11
CA ILE A 156 -10.53 -21.52 3.51
C ILE A 156 -11.65 -22.28 4.22
N ASN A 157 -12.92 -21.92 3.98
CA ASN A 157 -14.06 -22.62 4.56
C ASN A 157 -14.19 -24.05 4.00
N GLU A 158 -13.90 -24.27 2.73
CA GLU A 158 -13.85 -25.61 2.13
C GLU A 158 -12.74 -26.46 2.75
N LEU A 159 -11.55 -25.90 2.95
CA LEU A 159 -10.44 -26.57 3.63
C LEU A 159 -10.77 -26.92 5.09
N ARG A 160 -11.46 -26.02 5.80
CA ARG A 160 -11.96 -26.29 7.16
C ARG A 160 -13.09 -27.31 7.18
N ALA A 161 -13.95 -27.34 6.16
CA ALA A 161 -15.01 -28.33 6.04
C ALA A 161 -14.49 -29.73 5.64
N SER A 162 -13.27 -29.81 5.11
CA SER A 162 -12.57 -31.06 4.78
C SER A 162 -11.53 -31.47 5.85
N GLU A 163 -11.44 -30.71 6.93
CA GLU A 163 -10.77 -31.14 8.16
C GLU A 163 -11.58 -32.32 8.73
N PRO A 164 -10.96 -33.49 9.00
CA PRO A 164 -11.66 -34.61 9.60
C PRO A 164 -12.26 -34.14 10.93
N ALA A 165 -13.54 -34.49 11.15
CA ALA A 165 -14.25 -34.15 12.38
C ALA A 165 -13.33 -34.45 13.57
N ALA A 166 -13.17 -33.46 14.46
CA ALA A 166 -12.47 -33.66 15.72
C ALA A 166 -13.01 -34.96 16.34
N PRO A 167 -12.15 -35.86 16.81
CA PRO A 167 -12.60 -37.15 17.34
C PRO A 167 -13.71 -36.89 18.35
N ASP A 168 -14.85 -37.58 18.19
CA ASP A 168 -15.95 -37.53 19.14
C ASP A 168 -15.37 -37.86 20.52
N ILE A 169 -15.19 -36.82 21.35
CA ILE A 169 -14.91 -37.03 22.76
C ILE A 169 -16.25 -37.41 23.34
N ASP A 170 -16.44 -38.72 23.51
CA ASP A 170 -17.54 -39.30 24.26
C ASP A 170 -17.71 -38.50 25.57
N PRO A 171 -18.89 -37.93 25.87
CA PRO A 171 -19.09 -37.18 27.11
C PRO A 171 -18.91 -38.05 28.37
N GLU A 172 -18.71 -39.36 28.21
CA GLU A 172 -18.39 -40.31 29.28
C GLU A 172 -16.88 -40.56 29.45
N TYR A 173 -16.02 -39.63 29.03
CA TYR A 173 -14.72 -39.47 29.70
C TYR A 173 -14.95 -38.80 31.05
N GLU A 174 -15.20 -39.64 32.05
CA GLU A 174 -14.95 -39.30 33.44
C GLU A 174 -13.57 -38.62 33.49
N LEU A 175 -13.52 -37.37 33.96
CA LEU A 175 -12.28 -36.65 34.21
C LEU A 175 -11.50 -37.46 35.24
N VAL A 176 -10.75 -38.46 34.79
CA VAL A 176 -9.70 -39.05 35.60
C VAL A 176 -8.71 -37.91 35.76
N GLU A 177 -8.71 -37.30 36.94
CA GLU A 177 -7.61 -36.49 37.46
C GLU A 177 -6.34 -37.37 37.58
N ASP A 178 -5.92 -37.99 36.48
CA ASP A 178 -4.62 -38.62 36.41
C ASP A 178 -3.61 -37.50 36.12
N SER A 179 -3.26 -36.84 37.21
CA SER A 179 -2.23 -35.82 37.34
C SER A 179 -0.82 -36.32 36.92
N THR A 180 -0.69 -37.55 36.42
CA THR A 180 0.57 -38.11 35.93
C THR A 180 0.78 -37.99 34.41
N VAL A 181 -0.26 -37.77 33.59
CA VAL A 181 -0.08 -37.67 32.12
C VAL A 181 0.32 -36.26 31.66
N THR A 182 0.00 -35.22 32.43
CA THR A 182 0.48 -33.85 32.17
C THR A 182 1.99 -33.71 32.40
N SER A 183 2.64 -34.64 33.10
CA SER A 183 4.06 -34.53 33.46
C SER A 183 5.04 -34.88 32.33
N ASN A 184 4.65 -35.67 31.32
CA ASN A 184 5.61 -36.17 30.32
C ASN A 184 5.70 -35.33 29.04
N TYR A 185 4.77 -34.39 28.82
CA TYR A 185 4.84 -33.39 27.76
C TYR A 185 5.14 -31.97 28.28
N LEU A 186 5.16 -31.78 29.60
CA LEU A 186 5.85 -30.66 30.27
C LEU A 186 7.36 -30.93 30.36
N LYS A 187 7.96 -31.47 29.30
CA LYS A 187 9.42 -31.40 29.18
C LYS A 187 9.75 -29.93 29.03
N GLU A 188 10.41 -29.37 30.04
CA GLU A 188 10.91 -27.99 30.15
C GLU A 188 11.02 -27.34 28.78
N ASN A 189 10.09 -26.45 28.45
CA ASN A 189 10.09 -25.72 27.19
C ASN A 189 10.88 -24.43 27.42
N PRO A 190 12.18 -24.39 27.05
CA PRO A 190 13.05 -23.25 27.34
C PRO A 190 12.54 -21.96 26.69
N ALA A 191 11.80 -22.05 25.58
CA ALA A 191 11.22 -20.89 24.91
C ALA A 191 10.05 -20.28 25.71
N LEU A 192 9.32 -21.10 26.47
CA LEU A 192 8.24 -20.62 27.34
C LEU A 192 8.81 -19.89 28.55
N ASP A 193 9.90 -20.41 29.13
CA ASP A 193 10.61 -19.78 30.24
C ASP A 193 11.25 -18.45 29.82
N GLU A 194 11.88 -18.41 28.64
CA GLU A 194 12.44 -17.18 28.07
C GLU A 194 11.36 -16.12 27.81
N TRP A 195 10.20 -16.52 27.29
CA TRP A 195 9.08 -15.60 27.08
C TRP A 195 8.51 -15.05 28.40
N VAL A 196 8.39 -15.89 29.43
CA VAL A 196 7.94 -15.47 30.77
C VAL A 196 8.93 -14.50 31.40
N GLU A 197 10.24 -14.75 31.30
CA GLU A 197 11.29 -13.83 31.73
C GLU A 197 11.19 -12.48 31.01
N LEU A 198 11.10 -12.49 29.67
CA LEU A 198 10.97 -11.27 28.86
C LEU A 198 9.71 -10.47 29.20
N SER A 199 8.60 -11.14 29.51
CA SER A 199 7.35 -10.49 29.89
C SER A 199 7.39 -9.82 31.27
N LYS A 200 8.24 -10.31 32.19
CA LYS A 200 8.43 -9.74 33.54
C LYS A 200 9.36 -8.53 33.52
N VAL A 201 10.36 -8.51 32.63
CA VAL A 201 11.29 -7.39 32.46
C VAL A 201 10.64 -6.19 31.75
N ALA A 202 9.51 -6.39 31.07
CA ALA A 202 8.76 -5.35 30.36
C ALA A 202 7.76 -4.56 31.24
N LYS A 203 7.79 -4.72 32.57
CA LYS A 203 6.96 -3.99 33.56
C LYS A 203 7.82 -3.17 34.50
#